data_AF-A0A944UK33-F1
#
_entry.id   AF-A0A944UK33-F1
#
_cell.length_a   1.000
_cell.length_b   1.000
_cell.length_c   1.000
_cell.angle_alpha   90.00
_cell.angle_beta   90.00
_cell.angle_gamma   90.00
#
_symmetry.space_group_name_H-M   'P 1'
#
loop_
_entity.id
_entity.type
_entity.pdbx_description
1 polymer ?
#
loop_
_entity_poly.entity_id
_entity_poly.type
_entity_poly.pdbx_seq_one_letter_code
_entity_poly.pdbx_strand_id
1 'polypeptide(L)'
;LFSSMCEKLGKVHAEGIASYGSDNDMRLTGLHETQSIDQFSYGVSDRGASIRIPIYTVEHNWNGYLEDRRPASNADPYKILTHLVGTLTK
;
A
#
# COMPACT_ATOMS: atom_id res chain seq x y z
N LEU A 1 8.25 7.16 12.09
CA LEU A 1 7.70 7.86 10.90
C LEU A 1 7.01 6.89 9.96
N PHE A 2 7.74 5.99 9.30
CA PHE A 2 7.21 5.01 8.34
C PHE A 2 6.06 4.15 8.90
N SER A 3 6.21 3.56 10.09
CA SER A 3 5.13 2.78 10.71
C SER A 3 3.85 3.58 10.91
N SER A 4 3.96 4.85 11.34
CA SER A 4 2.80 5.74 11.51
C SER A 4 2.11 6.06 10.17
N MET A 5 2.87 6.22 9.08
CA MET A 5 2.31 6.39 7.74
C MET A 5 1.55 5.12 7.30
N CYS A 6 2.11 3.94 7.54
CA CYS A 6 1.44 2.67 7.26
C CYS A 6 0.16 2.52 8.09
N GLU A 7 0.19 2.83 9.38
CA GLU A 7 -0.97 2.79 10.26
C GLU A 7 -2.08 3.74 9.79
N LYS A 8 -1.73 4.97 9.36
CA LYS A 8 -2.69 5.91 8.77
C LYS A 8 -3.34 5.33 7.51
N LEU A 9 -2.56 4.77 6.60
CA LEU A 9 -3.06 4.15 5.36
C LEU A 9 -3.90 2.90 5.63
N GLY A 10 -3.59 2.15 6.68
CA GLY A 10 -4.37 0.99 7.10
C GLY A 10 -5.76 1.35 7.60
N LYS A 11 -5.90 2.47 8.33
CA LYS A 11 -7.20 2.95 8.82
C LYS A 11 -8.18 3.32 7.71
N VAL A 12 -7.67 3.72 6.54
CA VAL A 12 -8.47 4.08 5.35
C VAL A 12 -8.33 3.05 4.24
N HIS A 13 -8.03 1.79 4.59
CA HIS A 13 -7.75 0.74 3.62
C HIS A 13 -8.87 0.58 2.58
N ALA A 14 -10.12 0.48 3.03
CA ALA A 14 -11.28 0.32 2.16
C ALA A 14 -11.46 1.52 1.18
N GLU A 15 -11.24 2.74 1.65
CA GLU A 15 -11.29 3.94 0.80
C GLU A 15 -10.18 3.92 -0.28
N GLY A 16 -9.00 3.43 0.09
CA GLY A 16 -7.89 3.23 -0.84
C GLY A 16 -8.23 2.19 -1.90
N ILE A 17 -8.70 1.01 -1.49
CA ILE A 17 -9.11 -0.07 -2.41
C ILE A 17 -10.17 0.41 -3.41
N ALA A 18 -11.17 1.17 -2.95
CA ALA A 18 -12.20 1.74 -3.83
C ALA A 18 -11.63 2.70 -4.90
N SER A 19 -10.45 3.27 -4.67
CA SER A 19 -9.76 4.17 -5.60
C SER A 19 -8.71 3.46 -6.48
N TYR A 20 -8.43 2.18 -6.24
CA TYR A 20 -7.23 1.47 -6.70
C TYR A 20 -7.49 0.52 -7.89
N GLY A 21 -8.46 0.87 -8.73
CA GLY A 21 -8.80 0.14 -9.97
C GLY A 21 -9.96 -0.85 -9.78
N SER A 22 -10.65 -1.18 -10.87
CA SER A 22 -11.76 -2.14 -10.85
C SER A 22 -11.25 -3.58 -10.77
N ASP A 23 -12.10 -4.47 -10.27
CA ASP A 23 -11.89 -5.94 -10.25
C ASP A 23 -10.59 -6.36 -9.55
N ASN A 24 -10.12 -5.52 -8.62
CA ASN A 24 -8.85 -5.73 -7.92
C ASN A 24 -8.92 -6.92 -6.94
N ASP A 25 -10.12 -7.34 -6.55
CA ASP A 25 -10.40 -8.56 -5.77
C ASP A 25 -9.94 -9.83 -6.50
N MET A 26 -10.00 -9.83 -7.83
CA MET A 26 -9.48 -10.94 -8.64
C MET A 26 -7.95 -11.06 -8.58
N ARG A 27 -7.25 -9.97 -8.22
CA ARG A 27 -5.78 -9.92 -8.11
C ARG A 27 -5.30 -10.04 -6.66
N LEU A 28 -5.89 -9.26 -5.75
CA LEU A 28 -5.54 -9.18 -4.33
C LEU A 28 -6.17 -10.34 -3.55
N THR A 29 -5.65 -11.53 -3.77
CA THR A 29 -6.20 -12.78 -3.22
C THR A 29 -5.42 -13.30 -2.00
N GLY A 30 -4.28 -12.69 -1.69
CA GLY A 30 -3.31 -13.23 -0.73
C GLY A 30 -2.35 -14.27 -1.33
N LEU A 31 -2.57 -14.66 -2.59
CA LEU A 31 -1.71 -15.55 -3.35
C LEU A 31 -0.81 -14.75 -4.31
N HIS A 32 0.23 -15.40 -4.85
CA HIS A 32 1.08 -14.83 -5.91
C HIS A 32 1.71 -13.46 -5.57
N GLU A 33 2.33 -13.35 -4.39
CA GLU A 33 2.98 -12.10 -3.93
C GLU A 33 1.99 -10.92 -3.85
N THR A 34 0.75 -11.19 -3.43
CA THR A 34 -0.26 -10.17 -3.11
C THR A 34 -0.81 -10.36 -1.70
N GLN A 35 -1.45 -9.33 -1.17
CA GLN A 35 -2.26 -9.43 0.05
C GLN A 35 -3.73 -9.67 -0.34
N SER A 36 -4.52 -10.26 0.56
CA SER A 36 -5.98 -10.32 0.42
C SER A 36 -6.58 -8.91 0.42
N ILE A 37 -7.58 -8.66 -0.43
CA ILE A 37 -8.23 -7.35 -0.57
C ILE A 37 -8.91 -6.86 0.72
N ASP A 38 -9.25 -7.77 1.63
CA ASP A 38 -9.91 -7.43 2.91
C ASP A 38 -8.92 -7.21 4.06
N GLN A 39 -7.63 -7.48 3.83
CA GLN A 39 -6.59 -7.41 4.85
C GLN A 39 -5.59 -6.30 4.54
N PHE A 40 -5.18 -5.61 5.61
CA PHE A 40 -4.09 -4.65 5.53
C PHE A 40 -2.90 -5.11 6.36
N SER A 41 -1.73 -5.15 5.73
CA SER A 41 -0.46 -5.48 6.39
C SER A 41 0.69 -4.69 5.79
N TYR A 42 1.75 -4.50 6.57
CA TYR A 42 3.00 -3.92 6.10
C TYR A 42 4.20 -4.61 6.74
N GLY A 43 5.30 -4.70 6.01
CA GLY A 43 6.48 -5.45 6.46
C GLY A 43 7.76 -5.05 5.76
N VAL A 44 8.89 -5.30 6.44
CA VAL A 44 10.23 -5.11 5.87
C VAL A 44 10.51 -6.21 4.86
N SER A 45 10.79 -5.81 3.62
CA SER A 45 11.02 -6.70 2.48
C SER A 45 9.87 -7.66 2.15
N ASP A 46 8.70 -7.50 2.75
CA ASP A 46 7.58 -8.43 2.58
C ASP A 46 6.82 -8.13 1.29
N ARG A 47 6.89 -9.07 0.34
CA ARG A 47 6.14 -9.02 -0.93
C ARG A 47 4.73 -9.62 -0.83
N GLY A 48 4.32 -10.17 0.31
CA GLY A 48 2.93 -10.55 0.56
C GLY A 48 2.13 -9.43 1.24
N ALA A 49 2.80 -8.37 1.69
CA ALA A 49 2.15 -7.26 2.39
C ALA A 49 1.45 -6.29 1.44
N SER A 50 0.47 -5.56 1.99
CA SER A 50 -0.19 -4.44 1.29
C SER A 50 0.80 -3.30 1.02
N ILE A 51 1.60 -2.93 2.04
CA ILE A 51 2.69 -1.98 1.90
C ILE A 51 4.02 -2.66 2.22
N ARG A 52 4.95 -2.60 1.28
CA ARG A 52 6.31 -3.10 1.47
C ARG A 52 7.23 -1.97 1.90
N ILE A 53 8.04 -2.23 2.92
CA ILE A 53 9.16 -1.37 3.31
C ILE A 53 10.42 -1.96 2.65
N PRO A 54 11.01 -1.31 1.64
CA PRO A 54 12.22 -1.81 0.97
C PRO A 54 13.38 -1.95 1.96
N ILE A 55 14.23 -2.97 1.75
CA ILE A 55 15.48 -3.14 2.52
C ILE A 55 16.34 -1.88 2.43
N TYR A 56 16.39 -1.24 1.26
CA TYR A 56 17.09 0.03 1.07
C TYR A 56 16.72 1.06 2.14
N THR A 57 15.43 1.27 2.40
CA THR A 57 14.97 2.22 3.43
C THR A 57 15.53 1.85 4.80
N VAL A 58 15.56 0.56 5.16
CA VAL A 58 16.08 0.10 6.46
C VAL A 58 17.60 0.25 6.56
N GLU A 59 18.33 -0.16 5.52
CA GLU A 59 19.81 -0.08 5.47
C GLU A 59 20.33 1.36 5.39
N HIS A 60 19.50 2.30 4.92
CA HIS A 60 19.84 3.71 4.78
C HIS A 60 19.22 4.55 5.91
N ASN A 61 19.29 4.05 7.15
CA ASN A 61 18.84 4.77 8.36
C ASN A 61 17.39 5.26 8.28
N TRP A 62 16.49 4.44 7.74
CA TRP A 62 15.09 4.81 7.53
C TRP A 62 14.94 6.04 6.62
N ASN A 63 15.85 6.24 5.66
CA ASN A 63 15.73 7.24 4.61
C ASN A 63 15.50 6.55 3.26
N GLY A 64 14.31 6.71 2.70
CA GLY A 64 13.89 6.02 1.50
C GLY A 64 12.40 6.19 1.25
N TYR A 65 11.75 5.10 0.83
CA TYR A 65 10.35 5.12 0.42
C TYR A 65 9.56 3.92 0.96
N LEU A 66 8.24 4.01 0.83
CA LEU A 66 7.29 2.90 0.97
C LEU A 66 6.77 2.51 -0.41
N GLU A 67 6.45 1.24 -0.58
CA GLU A 67 5.84 0.71 -1.79
C GLU A 67 4.42 0.24 -1.47
N ASP A 68 3.40 0.98 -1.92
CA ASP A 68 2.01 0.53 -1.84
C ASP A 68 1.71 -0.41 -3.02
N ARG A 69 1.41 -1.68 -2.71
CA ARG A 69 1.26 -2.76 -3.70
C ARG A 69 -0.21 -3.09 -4.00
N ARG A 70 -1.12 -2.32 -3.40
CA ARG A 70 -2.58 -2.47 -3.56
C ARG A 70 -3.14 -1.90 -4.87
N PRO A 71 -2.57 -0.86 -5.51
CA PRO A 71 -3.08 -0.39 -6.79
C PRO A 71 -3.05 -1.47 -7.89
N ALA A 72 -4.16 -1.63 -8.61
CA ALA A 72 -4.23 -2.47 -9.80
C ALA A 72 -3.57 -1.80 -11.01
N SER A 73 -3.28 -2.57 -12.05
CA SER A 73 -2.66 -2.08 -13.29
C SER A 73 -3.53 -1.10 -14.09
N ASN A 74 -4.85 -1.13 -13.88
CA ASN A 74 -5.84 -0.25 -14.53
C ASN A 74 -6.23 0.97 -13.66
N ALA A 75 -5.59 1.13 -12.50
CA ALA A 75 -5.94 2.20 -11.57
C ALA A 75 -5.56 3.58 -12.12
N ASP A 76 -6.40 4.58 -11.85
CA ASP A 76 -6.15 5.97 -12.23
C ASP A 76 -5.04 6.57 -11.33
N PRO A 77 -3.88 6.97 -11.89
CA PRO A 77 -2.76 7.47 -11.10
C PRO A 77 -3.12 8.74 -10.30
N TYR A 78 -4.04 9.58 -10.80
CA TYR A 78 -4.46 10.77 -10.08
C TYR A 78 -5.26 10.42 -8.83
N LYS A 79 -6.17 9.44 -8.91
CA LYS A 79 -6.94 8.98 -7.75
C LYS A 79 -6.05 8.33 -6.69
N ILE A 80 -5.04 7.55 -7.13
CA ILE A 80 -4.05 6.97 -6.21
C ILE A 80 -3.33 8.07 -5.44
N LEU A 81 -2.80 9.08 -6.15
CA LEU A 81 -2.07 10.20 -5.54
C LEU A 81 -2.96 11.03 -4.62
N THR A 82 -4.19 11.33 -5.03
CA THR A 82 -5.15 12.06 -4.20
C THR A 82 -5.41 11.33 -2.88
N HIS A 83 -5.60 10.01 -2.91
CA HIS A 83 -5.77 9.21 -1.69
C HIS A 83 -4.51 9.24 -0.83
N LEU A 84 -3.34 8.90 -1.39
CA LEU A 84 -2.09 8.81 -0.64
C LEU A 84 -1.71 10.14 0.03
N VAL A 85 -1.67 11.23 -0.75
CA VAL A 85 -1.33 12.55 -0.23
C VAL A 85 -2.40 13.00 0.76
N GLY A 86 -3.69 12.87 0.39
CA GLY A 86 -4.80 13.28 1.23
C GLY A 86 -4.87 12.57 2.59
N THR A 87 -4.37 11.33 2.69
CA THR A 87 -4.29 10.59 3.95
C THR A 87 -3.04 10.93 4.75
N LEU A 88 -1.88 11.12 4.09
CA LEU A 88 -0.60 11.29 4.78
C LEU A 88 -0.34 12.73 5.23
N THR A 89 -0.90 13.72 4.55
CA THR A 89 -0.69 15.15 4.88
C THR A 89 -1.73 15.71 5.85
N LYS A 90 -2.77 14.94 6.19
CA LYS A 90 -3.68 15.24 7.30
C LYS A 90 -3.11 14.75 8.62
#